data_AF-A0A346NBN4-F1
#
_entry.id   AF-A0A346NBN4-F1
#
_cell.length_a   1.000
_cell.length_b   1.000
_cell.length_c   1.000
_cell.angle_alpha   90.00
_cell.angle_beta   90.00
_cell.angle_gamma   90.00
#
_symmetry.space_group_name_H-M   'P 1'
#
loop_
_entity.id
_entity.type
_entity.pdbx_description
1 polymer ?
#
loop_
_entity_poly.entity_id
_entity_poly.type
_entity_poly.pdbx_seq_one_letter_code
_entity_poly.pdbx_strand_id
1 'polypeptide(L)'
;MLYKVLGTEVDANGFLQLTNMKLTDTDQTGSYRFTKAMDEALVFDDKFSSLVQGAYPQGLPSKAKAGSADYVKAQQTHQFRYYLDKKNNDALRATYPDEANDLERIKRFNAEHSYNSFVGEKARYHNKYQGNPEDYPTHIDQYGENYKYVSSGSGFHTEFIIDKKGSLVSQWNAYEFDENGIVNSDPNKVYTKEEQLQLVDGNSVNYAENSDGTYHDKVDADPVSEYDPKVRKEVGKEWNNPSTNSKSKDYFDVKGSENRANKRLGE
;
A
#
# COMPACT_ATOMS: atom_id res chain seq x y z
N MET A 1 -1.12 -22.16 -8.27
CA MET A 1 -2.14 -22.00 -9.31
C MET A 1 -2.38 -20.53 -9.65
N LEU A 2 -2.74 -19.66 -8.68
CA LEU A 2 -3.02 -18.24 -8.92
C LEU A 2 -1.92 -17.47 -9.66
N TYR A 3 -0.68 -17.49 -9.18
CA TYR A 3 0.44 -16.75 -9.83
C TYR A 3 0.69 -17.16 -11.29
N LYS A 4 0.45 -18.44 -11.63
CA LYS A 4 0.50 -18.90 -13.01
C LYS A 4 -0.65 -18.33 -13.85
N VAL A 5 -1.86 -18.25 -13.27
CA VAL A 5 -3.04 -17.65 -13.93
C VAL A 5 -2.81 -16.15 -14.18
N LEU A 6 -2.27 -15.44 -13.19
CA LEU A 6 -1.98 -14.00 -13.28
C LEU A 6 -0.76 -13.67 -14.15
N GLY A 7 0.01 -14.67 -14.59
CA GLY A 7 1.22 -14.45 -15.39
C GLY A 7 2.30 -13.70 -14.61
N THR A 8 2.50 -14.07 -13.34
CA THR A 8 3.48 -13.39 -12.47
C THR A 8 4.90 -13.62 -12.97
N GLU A 9 5.63 -12.53 -13.19
CA GLU A 9 7.06 -12.55 -13.49
C GLU A 9 7.76 -11.50 -12.65
N VAL A 10 8.91 -11.81 -12.07
CA VAL A 10 9.75 -10.80 -11.41
C VAL A 10 10.79 -10.34 -12.43
N ASP A 11 10.76 -9.07 -12.79
CA ASP A 11 11.66 -8.52 -13.80
C ASP A 11 13.10 -8.33 -13.29
N ALA A 12 13.98 -7.84 -14.16
CA ALA A 12 15.39 -7.60 -13.83
C ALA A 12 15.60 -6.54 -12.72
N ASN A 13 14.61 -5.70 -12.45
CA ASN A 13 14.60 -4.72 -11.38
C ASN A 13 14.00 -5.26 -10.07
N GLY A 14 13.67 -6.55 -10.06
CA GLY A 14 13.04 -7.19 -8.91
C GLY A 14 11.60 -6.75 -8.72
N PHE A 15 10.92 -6.26 -9.77
CA PHE A 15 9.53 -5.83 -9.71
C PHE A 15 8.61 -6.92 -10.27
N LEU A 16 7.54 -7.23 -9.54
CA LEU A 16 6.53 -8.19 -9.93
C LEU A 16 5.65 -7.59 -11.03
N GLN A 17 5.64 -8.20 -12.20
CA GLN A 17 4.75 -7.92 -13.32
C GLN A 17 3.61 -8.95 -13.34
N LEU A 18 2.40 -8.54 -13.72
CA LEU A 18 1.22 -9.41 -13.88
C LEU A 18 0.79 -9.47 -15.34
N THR A 19 1.50 -10.24 -16.16
CA THR A 19 1.36 -10.23 -17.63
C THR A 19 0.01 -10.69 -18.18
N ASN A 20 -0.83 -11.35 -17.37
CA ASN A 20 -2.18 -11.75 -17.78
C ASN A 20 -3.29 -10.86 -17.19
N MET A 21 -2.95 -9.81 -16.44
CA MET A 21 -3.91 -8.90 -15.83
C MET A 21 -4.03 -7.61 -16.65
N LYS A 22 -5.25 -7.16 -16.89
CA LYS A 22 -5.55 -5.81 -17.38
C LYS A 22 -5.41 -4.83 -16.24
N LEU A 23 -4.26 -4.15 -16.19
CA LEU A 23 -3.95 -3.18 -15.13
C LEU A 23 -4.41 -1.76 -15.46
N THR A 24 -4.59 -1.45 -16.75
CA THR A 24 -5.14 -0.19 -17.24
C THR A 24 -6.28 -0.46 -18.22
N ASP A 25 -7.13 0.54 -18.49
CA ASP A 25 -8.22 0.39 -19.47
C ASP A 25 -7.68 0.26 -20.91
N THR A 26 -6.43 0.68 -21.16
CA THR A 26 -5.75 0.60 -22.46
C THR A 26 -4.98 -0.70 -22.67
N ASP A 27 -4.92 -1.58 -21.65
CA ASP A 27 -4.19 -2.83 -21.70
C ASP A 27 -4.76 -3.79 -22.77
N GLN A 28 -3.91 -4.13 -23.74
CA GLN A 28 -4.28 -4.92 -24.91
C GLN A 28 -4.17 -6.44 -24.70
N THR A 29 -3.37 -6.90 -23.75
CA THR A 29 -2.93 -8.31 -23.66
C THR A 29 -3.49 -9.04 -22.44
N GLY A 30 -3.90 -8.33 -21.39
CA GLY A 30 -4.46 -8.93 -20.19
C GLY A 30 -5.73 -9.75 -20.46
N SER A 31 -5.83 -10.94 -19.87
CA SER A 31 -7.02 -11.81 -19.97
C SER A 31 -7.95 -11.68 -18.76
N TYR A 32 -7.42 -11.18 -17.65
CA TYR A 32 -8.14 -11.04 -16.38
C TYR A 32 -8.22 -9.58 -15.97
N ARG A 33 -9.17 -9.23 -15.11
CA ARG A 33 -9.26 -7.90 -14.51
C ARG A 33 -9.61 -8.04 -13.04
N PHE A 34 -9.19 -7.06 -12.26
CA PHE A 34 -9.67 -6.90 -10.91
C PHE A 34 -11.15 -6.52 -10.89
N THR A 35 -11.85 -6.91 -9.82
CA THR A 35 -13.23 -6.47 -9.58
C THR A 35 -13.27 -4.95 -9.41
N LYS A 36 -14.40 -4.34 -9.80
CA LYS A 36 -14.68 -2.92 -9.58
C LYS A 36 -15.62 -2.69 -8.38
N ALA A 37 -16.11 -3.75 -7.75
CA ALA A 37 -16.97 -3.67 -6.58
C ALA A 37 -16.12 -3.72 -5.30
N MET A 38 -16.24 -2.70 -4.44
CA MET A 38 -15.42 -2.60 -3.23
C MET A 38 -15.64 -3.78 -2.28
N ASP A 39 -16.88 -4.23 -2.08
CA ASP A 39 -17.18 -5.38 -1.21
C ASP A 39 -16.51 -6.67 -1.68
N GLU A 40 -16.54 -6.93 -3.00
CA GLU A 40 -15.85 -8.09 -3.58
C GLU A 40 -14.33 -7.98 -3.43
N ALA A 41 -13.79 -6.76 -3.53
CA ALA A 41 -12.37 -6.50 -3.32
C ALA A 41 -11.96 -6.83 -1.87
N LEU A 42 -12.75 -6.40 -0.88
CA LEU A 42 -12.52 -6.71 0.54
C LEU A 42 -12.61 -8.21 0.84
N VAL A 43 -13.63 -8.89 0.30
CA VAL A 43 -13.78 -10.35 0.44
C VAL A 43 -12.59 -11.09 -0.19
N PHE A 44 -12.05 -10.58 -1.29
CA PHE A 44 -10.86 -11.17 -1.90
C PHE A 44 -9.62 -10.99 -1.04
N ASP A 45 -9.43 -9.82 -0.42
CA ASP A 45 -8.30 -9.58 0.49
C ASP A 45 -8.32 -10.54 1.67
N ASP A 46 -9.45 -10.67 2.36
CA ASP A 46 -9.62 -11.59 3.49
C ASP A 46 -9.29 -13.05 3.12
N LYS A 47 -9.86 -13.53 2.01
CA LYS A 47 -9.60 -14.90 1.51
C LYS A 47 -8.16 -15.10 1.11
N PHE A 48 -7.56 -14.14 0.42
CA PHE A 48 -6.19 -14.26 -0.03
C PHE A 48 -5.21 -14.18 1.14
N SER A 49 -5.43 -13.27 2.09
CA SER A 49 -4.69 -13.19 3.35
C SER A 49 -4.73 -14.50 4.12
N SER A 50 -5.91 -15.13 4.26
CA SER A 50 -6.05 -16.45 4.89
C SER A 50 -5.21 -17.53 4.20
N LEU A 51 -5.11 -17.51 2.86
CA LEU A 51 -4.25 -18.43 2.11
C LEU A 51 -2.76 -18.16 2.36
N VAL A 52 -2.36 -16.88 2.42
CA VAL A 52 -0.99 -16.49 2.74
C VAL A 52 -0.63 -16.93 4.15
N GLN A 53 -1.52 -16.73 5.12
CA GLN A 53 -1.32 -17.17 6.51
C GLN A 53 -1.15 -18.69 6.62
N GLY A 54 -1.98 -19.46 5.91
CA GLY A 54 -1.84 -20.92 5.86
C GLY A 54 -0.56 -21.38 5.18
N ALA A 55 -0.08 -20.67 4.15
CA ALA A 55 1.15 -20.99 3.44
C ALA A 55 2.42 -20.56 4.21
N TYR A 56 2.32 -19.50 5.00
CA TYR A 56 3.43 -18.87 5.72
C TYR A 56 3.12 -18.69 7.21
N PRO A 57 2.85 -19.77 7.98
CA PRO A 57 2.45 -19.66 9.39
C PRO A 57 3.54 -19.07 10.30
N GLN A 58 4.79 -18.99 9.81
CA GLN A 58 5.92 -18.38 10.50
C GLN A 58 6.36 -17.05 9.86
N GLY A 59 5.54 -16.50 8.97
CA GLY A 59 5.84 -15.32 8.15
C GLY A 59 6.61 -15.64 6.87
N LEU A 60 6.86 -14.61 6.07
CA LEU A 60 7.59 -14.77 4.81
C LEU A 60 9.07 -15.09 5.09
N PRO A 61 9.70 -16.01 4.33
CA PRO A 61 11.03 -16.50 4.60
C PRO A 61 12.14 -15.49 4.23
N SER A 62 12.26 -14.38 4.95
CA SER A 62 13.21 -13.27 4.70
C SER A 62 14.69 -13.68 4.71
N LYS A 63 15.02 -14.89 5.18
CA LYS A 63 16.38 -15.47 5.17
C LYS A 63 16.59 -16.49 4.05
N ALA A 64 15.61 -16.69 3.18
CA ALA A 64 15.77 -17.57 2.02
C ALA A 64 16.89 -17.06 1.12
N LYS A 65 17.63 -17.99 0.49
CA LYS A 65 18.69 -17.62 -0.45
C LYS A 65 18.08 -16.87 -1.63
N ALA A 66 18.59 -15.67 -1.93
CA ALA A 66 18.19 -14.87 -3.08
C ALA A 66 18.15 -15.72 -4.37
N GLY A 67 17.05 -15.62 -5.13
CA GLY A 67 16.82 -16.37 -6.36
C GLY A 67 16.42 -17.84 -6.19
N SER A 68 16.36 -18.38 -4.97
CA SER A 68 15.76 -19.70 -4.74
C SER A 68 14.24 -19.70 -5.01
N ALA A 69 13.65 -20.87 -5.21
CA ALA A 69 12.21 -20.99 -5.47
C ALA A 69 11.38 -20.38 -4.31
N ASP A 70 11.77 -20.64 -3.06
CA ASP A 70 11.10 -20.08 -1.88
C ASP A 70 11.24 -18.57 -1.81
N TYR A 71 12.43 -18.05 -2.14
CA TYR A 71 12.69 -16.61 -2.20
C TYR A 71 11.80 -15.93 -3.24
N VAL A 72 11.80 -16.43 -4.48
CA VAL A 72 10.99 -15.87 -5.57
C VAL A 72 9.50 -15.91 -5.22
N LYS A 73 9.05 -17.02 -4.62
CA LYS A 73 7.65 -17.16 -4.21
C LYS A 73 7.26 -16.19 -3.08
N ALA A 74 8.14 -16.00 -2.11
CA ALA A 74 7.96 -15.04 -1.03
C ALA A 74 7.96 -13.59 -1.55
N GLN A 75 8.87 -13.27 -2.47
CA GLN A 75 8.94 -11.97 -3.14
C GLN A 75 7.67 -11.67 -3.94
N GLN A 76 7.21 -12.63 -4.75
CA GLN A 76 5.94 -12.52 -5.47
C GLN A 76 4.77 -12.29 -4.50
N THR A 77 4.75 -13.02 -3.38
CA THR A 77 3.69 -12.88 -2.37
C THR A 77 3.74 -11.53 -1.67
N HIS A 78 4.92 -11.06 -1.31
CA HIS A 78 5.10 -9.75 -0.72
C HIS A 78 4.62 -8.65 -1.68
N GLN A 79 5.15 -8.61 -2.89
CA GLN A 79 4.84 -7.57 -3.87
C GLN A 79 3.41 -7.65 -4.42
N PHE A 80 2.77 -8.82 -4.39
CA PHE A 80 1.38 -8.93 -4.82
C PHE A 80 0.43 -8.08 -3.95
N ARG A 81 0.81 -7.73 -2.71
CA ARG A 81 0.03 -6.79 -1.87
C ARG A 81 -0.20 -5.43 -2.54
N TYR A 82 0.75 -5.01 -3.38
CA TYR A 82 0.65 -3.78 -4.15
C TYR A 82 -0.33 -3.95 -5.31
N TYR A 83 -0.56 -5.14 -5.83
CA TYR A 83 -1.64 -5.28 -6.81
C TYR A 83 -3.01 -5.32 -6.15
N LEU A 84 -3.07 -5.77 -4.89
CA LEU A 84 -4.27 -5.74 -4.08
C LEU A 84 -4.66 -4.31 -3.67
N ASP A 85 -3.70 -3.45 -3.31
CA ASP A 85 -4.00 -2.05 -3.02
C ASP A 85 -4.45 -1.30 -4.30
N LYS A 86 -3.84 -1.57 -5.47
CA LYS A 86 -4.34 -1.05 -6.76
C LYS A 86 -5.80 -1.42 -6.99
N LYS A 87 -6.12 -2.71 -6.85
CA LYS A 87 -7.49 -3.23 -6.95
C LYS A 87 -8.42 -2.46 -6.01
N ASN A 88 -8.04 -2.29 -4.74
CA ASN A 88 -8.89 -1.61 -3.76
C ASN A 88 -9.10 -0.14 -4.10
N ASN A 89 -8.04 0.56 -4.52
CA ASN A 89 -8.11 1.96 -4.95
C ASN A 89 -9.07 2.13 -6.14
N ASP A 90 -8.95 1.25 -7.14
CA ASP A 90 -9.79 1.28 -8.34
C ASP A 90 -11.24 0.89 -8.02
N ALA A 91 -11.46 -0.11 -7.15
CA ALA A 91 -12.79 -0.56 -6.74
C ALA A 91 -13.52 0.50 -5.90
N LEU A 92 -12.84 1.17 -4.98
CA LEU A 92 -13.40 2.28 -4.20
C LEU A 92 -13.87 3.42 -5.13
N ARG A 93 -13.03 3.80 -6.09
CA ARG A 93 -13.35 4.84 -7.08
C ARG A 93 -14.49 4.46 -8.01
N ALA A 94 -14.53 3.20 -8.44
CA ALA A 94 -15.59 2.70 -9.32
C ALA A 94 -16.93 2.50 -8.60
N THR A 95 -16.92 2.17 -7.31
CA THR A 95 -18.12 2.03 -6.49
C THR A 95 -18.77 3.39 -6.22
N TYR A 96 -17.95 4.42 -6.03
CA TYR A 96 -18.40 5.79 -5.72
C TYR A 96 -17.82 6.82 -6.70
N PRO A 97 -18.23 6.79 -7.98
CA PRO A 97 -17.61 7.63 -9.01
C PRO A 97 -17.92 9.12 -8.80
N ASP A 98 -19.07 9.43 -8.22
CA ASP A 98 -19.58 10.80 -8.11
C ASP A 98 -19.01 11.60 -6.93
N GLU A 99 -18.26 10.95 -6.04
CA GLU A 99 -17.66 11.61 -4.87
C GLU A 99 -16.48 12.51 -5.26
N ALA A 100 -16.35 13.63 -4.55
CA ALA A 100 -15.38 14.67 -4.89
C ALA A 100 -13.91 14.21 -4.76
N ASN A 101 -13.60 13.33 -3.81
CA ASN A 101 -12.27 12.80 -3.56
C ASN A 101 -12.34 11.43 -2.86
N ASP A 102 -11.20 10.79 -2.63
CA ASP A 102 -11.14 9.44 -2.09
C ASP A 102 -11.52 9.35 -0.61
N LEU A 103 -11.33 10.42 0.19
CA LEU A 103 -11.87 10.46 1.56
C LEU A 103 -13.39 10.41 1.59
N GLU A 104 -14.06 11.17 0.73
CA GLU A 104 -15.52 11.18 0.66
C GLU A 104 -16.06 9.82 0.20
N ARG A 105 -15.33 9.10 -0.66
CA ARG A 105 -15.63 7.70 -1.00
C ARG A 105 -15.55 6.77 0.22
N ILE A 106 -14.52 6.92 1.06
CA ILE A 106 -14.37 6.14 2.30
C ILE A 106 -15.51 6.44 3.27
N LYS A 107 -15.86 7.72 3.45
CA LYS A 107 -16.99 8.12 4.32
C LYS A 107 -18.31 7.54 3.84
N ARG A 108 -18.58 7.62 2.53
CA ARG A 108 -19.78 7.04 1.94
C ARG A 108 -19.83 5.53 2.12
N PHE A 109 -18.71 4.84 1.89
CA PHE A 109 -18.62 3.41 2.17
C PHE A 109 -18.99 3.09 3.62
N ASN A 110 -18.42 3.82 4.59
CA ASN A 110 -18.71 3.65 6.01
C ASN A 110 -20.18 3.90 6.37
N ALA A 111 -20.81 4.90 5.74
CA ALA A 111 -22.22 5.21 5.96
C ALA A 111 -23.14 4.10 5.45
N GLU A 112 -22.75 3.43 4.37
CA GLU A 112 -23.48 2.30 3.79
C GLU A 112 -23.17 0.96 4.50
N HIS A 113 -22.03 0.85 5.21
CA HIS A 113 -21.52 -0.40 5.80
C HIS A 113 -21.17 -0.25 7.29
N SER A 114 -22.18 -0.14 8.15
CA SER A 114 -21.98 0.08 9.61
C SER A 114 -21.22 -1.02 10.36
N TYR A 115 -21.06 -2.22 9.78
CA TYR A 115 -20.39 -3.37 10.40
C TYR A 115 -19.03 -3.74 9.78
N ASN A 116 -18.81 -3.34 8.52
CA ASN A 116 -17.54 -3.50 7.80
C ASN A 116 -17.15 -2.11 7.31
N SER A 117 -16.48 -1.34 8.15
CA SER A 117 -16.13 0.04 7.87
C SER A 117 -14.62 0.24 7.93
N PHE A 118 -14.14 1.34 7.41
CA PHE A 118 -12.79 1.80 7.60
C PHE A 118 -12.69 2.62 8.88
N VAL A 119 -11.65 2.37 9.68
CA VAL A 119 -11.34 3.14 10.89
C VAL A 119 -10.01 3.85 10.71
N GLY A 120 -9.86 5.01 11.36
CA GLY A 120 -8.60 5.76 11.38
C GLY A 120 -7.55 5.03 12.20
N GLU A 121 -6.31 5.01 11.72
CA GLU A 121 -5.16 4.35 12.36
C GLU A 121 -3.91 5.27 12.31
N LYS A 122 -2.92 4.98 13.14
CA LYS A 122 -1.65 5.75 13.15
C LYS A 122 -0.90 5.66 11.82
N ALA A 123 -0.51 6.82 11.27
CA ALA A 123 0.08 6.93 9.93
C ALA A 123 1.58 7.27 9.91
N ARG A 124 2.33 7.06 11.01
CA ARG A 124 3.74 7.50 11.14
C ARG A 124 4.63 7.08 9.97
N TYR A 125 4.50 5.83 9.53
CA TYR A 125 5.31 5.26 8.46
C TYR A 125 4.90 5.71 7.04
N HIS A 126 3.82 6.48 6.95
CA HIS A 126 3.30 7.10 5.71
C HIS A 126 3.42 8.63 5.77
N ASN A 127 4.28 9.15 6.64
CA ASN A 127 4.55 10.57 6.80
C ASN A 127 6.06 10.82 6.76
N LYS A 128 6.74 10.21 5.79
CA LYS A 128 8.19 10.28 5.68
C LYS A 128 8.65 11.66 5.25
N TYR A 129 9.91 11.99 5.54
CA TYR A 129 10.52 13.25 5.14
C TYR A 129 11.97 13.06 4.68
N GLN A 130 12.52 14.06 4.00
CA GLN A 130 13.93 14.08 3.57
C GLN A 130 14.69 15.14 4.38
N GLY A 131 15.98 14.92 4.59
CA GLY A 131 16.85 15.84 5.31
C GLY A 131 17.02 15.47 6.78
N ASN A 132 17.32 16.46 7.61
CA ASN A 132 17.55 16.30 9.04
C ASN A 132 16.23 16.40 9.82
N PRO A 133 16.16 15.92 11.08
CA PRO A 133 14.95 16.02 11.89
C PRO A 133 14.34 17.43 12.01
N GLU A 134 15.16 18.47 11.92
CA GLU A 134 14.72 19.88 11.90
C GLU A 134 13.91 20.28 10.66
N ASP A 135 14.02 19.52 9.56
CA ASP A 135 13.33 19.78 8.30
C ASP A 135 11.90 19.23 8.31
N TYR A 136 11.57 18.35 9.26
CA TYR A 136 10.26 17.68 9.35
C TYR A 136 9.07 18.66 9.48
N PRO A 137 9.11 19.70 10.35
CA PRO A 137 8.00 20.66 10.42
C PRO A 137 7.75 21.38 9.09
N THR A 138 8.81 21.84 8.42
CA THR A 138 8.72 22.50 7.11
C THR A 138 8.17 21.54 6.05
N HIS A 139 8.56 20.26 6.11
CA HIS A 139 8.01 19.22 5.25
C HIS A 139 6.50 19.10 5.43
N ILE A 140 6.02 18.97 6.67
CA ILE A 140 4.58 18.82 6.96
C ILE A 140 3.80 20.09 6.60
N ASP A 141 4.37 21.29 6.80
CA ASP A 141 3.72 22.53 6.37
C ASP A 141 3.52 22.56 4.84
N GLN A 142 4.53 22.12 4.08
CA GLN A 142 4.49 22.10 2.62
C GLN A 142 3.54 21.02 2.09
N TYR A 143 3.76 19.76 2.47
CA TYR A 143 3.09 18.59 1.87
C TYR A 143 1.84 18.15 2.63
N GLY A 144 1.75 18.45 3.92
CA GLY A 144 0.69 17.99 4.81
C GLY A 144 1.00 16.66 5.48
N GLU A 145 0.22 16.34 6.51
CA GLU A 145 0.18 15.00 7.10
C GLU A 145 -0.77 14.10 6.29
N ASN A 146 -0.35 12.86 6.06
CA ASN A 146 -1.16 11.78 5.51
C ASN A 146 -1.90 11.04 6.63
N TYR A 147 -3.09 10.54 6.29
CA TYR A 147 -4.02 9.86 7.20
C TYR A 147 -4.21 8.43 6.74
N LYS A 148 -4.18 7.49 7.69
CA LYS A 148 -4.34 6.07 7.41
C LYS A 148 -5.73 5.59 7.81
N TYR A 149 -6.38 4.87 6.92
CA TYR A 149 -7.65 4.19 7.17
C TYR A 149 -7.50 2.70 6.87
N VAL A 150 -7.98 1.85 7.76
CA VAL A 150 -7.86 0.39 7.64
C VAL A 150 -9.20 -0.28 7.75
N SER A 151 -9.38 -1.40 7.04
CA SER A 151 -10.61 -2.20 7.17
C SER A 151 -10.79 -2.68 8.61
N SER A 152 -12.01 -2.54 9.10
CA SER A 152 -12.48 -3.09 10.38
C SER A 152 -13.59 -4.12 10.13
N GLY A 153 -13.78 -5.08 11.03
CA GLY A 153 -14.80 -6.12 10.92
C GLY A 153 -14.34 -7.39 10.16
N SER A 154 -13.72 -7.24 8.98
CA SER A 154 -13.22 -8.35 8.16
C SER A 154 -11.68 -8.47 8.15
N GLY A 155 -11.03 -8.06 9.25
CA GLY A 155 -9.57 -8.08 9.41
C GLY A 155 -8.85 -6.80 8.95
N PHE A 156 -7.60 -6.64 9.38
CA PHE A 156 -6.72 -5.49 9.11
C PHE A 156 -6.08 -5.51 7.70
N HIS A 157 -6.80 -5.95 6.68
CA HIS A 157 -6.20 -6.25 5.38
C HIS A 157 -6.08 -5.05 4.44
N THR A 158 -7.15 -4.28 4.26
CA THR A 158 -7.13 -3.13 3.35
C THR A 158 -6.64 -1.89 4.08
N GLU A 159 -5.75 -1.16 3.44
CA GLU A 159 -5.24 0.13 3.90
C GLU A 159 -5.42 1.19 2.82
N PHE A 160 -5.90 2.36 3.23
CA PHE A 160 -5.91 3.58 2.44
C PHE A 160 -5.09 4.66 3.12
N ILE A 161 -4.18 5.27 2.37
CA ILE A 161 -3.43 6.45 2.81
C ILE A 161 -3.97 7.64 2.04
N ILE A 162 -4.42 8.65 2.78
CA ILE A 162 -5.12 9.82 2.24
C ILE A 162 -4.35 11.07 2.62
N ASP A 163 -4.08 11.92 1.63
CA ASP A 163 -3.38 13.18 1.85
C ASP A 163 -4.27 14.25 2.55
N LYS A 164 -3.69 15.43 2.79
CA LYS A 164 -4.42 16.57 3.37
C LYS A 164 -5.60 17.07 2.50
N LYS A 165 -5.60 16.78 1.19
CA LYS A 165 -6.64 17.18 0.24
C LYS A 165 -7.75 16.13 0.08
N GLY A 166 -7.58 14.95 0.65
CA GLY A 166 -8.54 13.85 0.54
C GLY A 166 -8.27 12.89 -0.62
N SER A 167 -7.09 12.95 -1.23
CA SER A 167 -6.69 12.07 -2.33
C SER A 167 -5.86 10.87 -1.85
N LEU A 168 -5.99 9.72 -2.51
CA LEU A 168 -5.15 8.56 -2.25
C LEU A 168 -3.68 8.83 -2.56
N VAL A 169 -2.82 8.50 -1.60
CA VAL A 169 -1.37 8.35 -1.77
C VAL A 169 -1.10 6.88 -2.10
N SER A 170 -0.62 6.62 -3.30
CA SER A 170 -0.39 5.26 -3.78
C SER A 170 0.70 5.24 -4.84
N GLN A 171 1.56 4.23 -4.78
CA GLN A 171 2.67 4.06 -5.73
C GLN A 171 2.21 3.98 -7.19
N TRP A 172 0.98 3.54 -7.42
CA TRP A 172 0.36 3.47 -8.74
C TRP A 172 0.17 4.83 -9.41
N ASN A 173 0.23 5.93 -8.64
CA ASN A 173 0.23 7.29 -9.16
C ASN A 173 1.61 7.75 -9.66
N ALA A 174 2.69 7.04 -9.34
CA ALA A 174 4.06 7.37 -9.77
C ALA A 174 4.58 6.46 -10.90
N TYR A 175 4.02 5.26 -11.02
CA TYR A 175 4.39 4.32 -12.07
C TYR A 175 3.76 4.66 -13.41
N GLU A 176 4.55 4.47 -14.46
CA GLU A 176 4.07 4.45 -15.84
C GLU A 176 3.84 3.01 -16.28
N PHE A 177 2.82 2.82 -17.09
CA PHE A 177 2.51 1.55 -17.73
C PHE A 177 2.72 1.68 -19.24
N ASP A 178 3.24 0.64 -19.87
CA ASP A 178 3.20 0.54 -21.32
C ASP A 178 1.81 0.11 -21.83
N GLU A 179 1.66 -0.02 -23.15
CA GLU A 179 0.40 -0.42 -23.80
C GLU A 179 -0.07 -1.85 -23.45
N ASN A 180 0.81 -2.67 -22.87
CA ASN A 180 0.55 -4.04 -22.44
C ASN A 180 0.38 -4.15 -20.92
N GLY A 181 0.28 -3.02 -20.21
CA GLY A 181 0.13 -2.99 -18.76
C GLY A 181 1.40 -3.35 -17.99
N ILE A 182 2.57 -3.36 -18.63
CA ILE A 182 3.84 -3.61 -17.96
C ILE A 182 4.30 -2.34 -17.25
N VAL A 183 4.67 -2.47 -15.97
CA VAL A 183 5.14 -1.35 -15.16
C VAL A 183 6.57 -0.99 -15.54
N ASN A 184 6.82 0.28 -15.84
CA ASN A 184 8.18 0.80 -15.94
C ASN A 184 8.80 0.86 -14.53
N SER A 185 9.63 -0.14 -14.23
CA SER A 185 10.28 -0.34 -12.93
C SER A 185 11.72 0.17 -12.87
N ASP A 186 12.16 1.03 -13.81
CA ASP A 186 13.54 1.53 -13.86
C ASP A 186 13.91 2.26 -12.57
N PRO A 187 14.86 1.73 -11.77
CA PRO A 187 15.29 2.38 -10.53
C PRO A 187 16.05 3.69 -10.76
N ASN A 188 16.50 3.97 -11.99
CA ASN A 188 17.22 5.19 -12.33
C ASN A 188 16.33 6.30 -12.90
N LYS A 189 15.01 6.04 -13.06
CA LYS A 189 14.07 7.10 -13.41
C LYS A 189 14.16 8.23 -12.38
N VAL A 190 14.24 9.47 -12.86
CA VAL A 190 14.21 10.65 -12.00
C VAL A 190 12.77 10.93 -11.60
N TYR A 191 12.43 10.61 -10.36
CA TYR A 191 11.12 10.91 -9.76
C TYR A 191 11.13 12.30 -9.13
N THR A 192 10.09 13.09 -9.39
CA THR A 192 9.79 14.32 -8.64
C THR A 192 9.55 14.00 -7.16
N LYS A 193 9.63 15.00 -6.28
CA LYS A 193 9.42 14.77 -4.84
C LYS A 193 8.01 14.25 -4.55
N GLU A 194 7.01 14.74 -5.27
CA GLU A 194 5.63 14.29 -5.19
C GLU A 194 5.48 12.83 -5.63
N GLU A 195 6.11 12.40 -6.72
CA GLU A 195 6.13 10.99 -7.13
C GLU A 195 6.87 10.12 -6.10
N GLN A 196 7.97 10.60 -5.53
CA GLN A 196 8.67 9.88 -4.46
C GLN A 196 7.78 9.66 -3.24
N LEU A 197 7.01 10.66 -2.81
CA LEU A 197 6.00 10.52 -1.73
C LEU A 197 4.98 9.42 -2.05
N GLN A 198 4.49 9.34 -3.29
CA GLN A 198 3.59 8.27 -3.71
C GLN A 198 4.23 6.87 -3.55
N LEU A 199 5.53 6.76 -3.81
CA LEU A 199 6.27 5.51 -3.65
C LEU A 199 6.50 5.18 -2.16
N VAL A 200 6.98 6.13 -1.35
CA VAL A 200 7.45 5.83 0.01
C VAL A 200 6.35 5.86 1.08
N ASP A 201 5.30 6.65 0.88
CA ASP A 201 4.17 6.78 1.82
C ASP A 201 2.91 6.03 1.35
N GLY A 202 2.93 5.46 0.14
CA GLY A 202 1.78 4.78 -0.45
C GLY A 202 1.22 3.63 0.39
N ASN A 203 -0.04 3.28 0.11
CA ASN A 203 -0.72 2.18 0.79
C ASN A 203 -0.17 0.80 0.43
N SER A 204 -0.51 -0.20 1.24
CA SER A 204 -0.32 -1.60 0.89
C SER A 204 -1.27 -2.50 1.67
N VAL A 205 -1.78 -3.57 1.05
CA VAL A 205 -2.60 -4.57 1.77
C VAL A 205 -1.74 -5.34 2.77
N ASN A 206 -2.31 -5.63 3.94
CA ASN A 206 -1.68 -6.47 4.96
C ASN A 206 -2.23 -7.89 4.90
N TYR A 207 -1.37 -8.88 5.16
CA TYR A 207 -1.78 -10.26 5.30
C TYR A 207 -2.09 -10.65 6.75
N ALA A 208 -1.55 -9.94 7.74
CA ALA A 208 -1.92 -10.14 9.13
C ALA A 208 -3.33 -9.61 9.45
N GLU A 209 -3.99 -10.23 10.43
CA GLU A 209 -5.35 -9.86 10.85
C GLU A 209 -5.40 -8.60 11.72
N ASN A 210 -4.26 -8.15 12.25
CA ASN A 210 -4.15 -7.00 13.14
C ASN A 210 -2.79 -6.29 12.98
N SER A 211 -2.72 -5.05 13.46
CA SER A 211 -1.49 -4.22 13.46
C SER A 211 -0.47 -4.64 14.52
N ASP A 212 -0.88 -5.46 15.48
CA ASP A 212 -0.15 -5.65 16.73
C ASP A 212 0.35 -7.09 16.84
N GLY A 213 1.66 -7.25 16.73
CA GLY A 213 2.34 -8.48 17.12
C GLY A 213 3.31 -9.03 16.10
N THR A 214 4.06 -10.04 16.54
CA THR A 214 5.19 -10.60 15.78
C THR A 214 4.83 -11.18 14.42
N TYR A 215 3.56 -11.51 14.18
CA TYR A 215 3.15 -12.06 12.90
C TYR A 215 3.02 -10.97 11.82
N HIS A 216 2.44 -9.82 12.17
CA HIS A 216 2.39 -8.65 11.29
C HIS A 216 3.80 -8.24 10.86
N ASP A 217 4.73 -8.17 11.80
CA ASP A 217 6.13 -7.86 11.50
C ASP A 217 6.71 -8.84 10.46
N LYS A 218 6.52 -10.15 10.67
CA LYS A 218 7.14 -11.19 9.82
C LYS A 218 6.51 -11.35 8.44
N VAL A 219 5.27 -10.92 8.23
CA VAL A 219 4.56 -11.11 6.95
C VAL A 219 4.38 -9.81 6.17
N ASP A 220 4.34 -8.67 6.86
CA ASP A 220 4.04 -7.37 6.28
C ASP A 220 5.17 -6.35 6.38
N ALA A 221 5.82 -6.21 7.55
CA ALA A 221 6.78 -5.14 7.78
C ALA A 221 8.24 -5.51 7.45
N ASP A 222 8.79 -6.54 8.09
CA ASP A 222 10.16 -7.01 7.88
C ASP A 222 10.47 -7.34 6.42
N PRO A 223 9.55 -7.99 5.66
CA PRO A 223 9.84 -8.39 4.29
C PRO A 223 10.05 -7.22 3.32
N VAL A 224 9.61 -6.00 3.66
CA VAL A 224 9.82 -4.78 2.83
C VAL A 224 11.29 -4.59 2.49
N SER A 225 12.16 -4.72 3.50
CA SER A 225 13.61 -4.54 3.31
C SER A 225 14.23 -5.54 2.33
N GLU A 226 13.69 -6.76 2.28
CA GLU A 226 14.22 -7.85 1.47
C GLU A 226 13.56 -7.91 0.09
N TYR A 227 12.23 -7.80 0.03
CA TYR A 227 11.44 -8.11 -1.16
C TYR A 227 10.91 -6.90 -1.92
N ASP A 228 11.11 -5.67 -1.43
CA ASP A 228 10.75 -4.49 -2.24
C ASP A 228 11.52 -4.47 -3.57
N PRO A 229 10.88 -4.00 -4.65
CA PRO A 229 11.55 -3.76 -5.91
C PRO A 229 12.66 -2.70 -5.77
N LYS A 230 13.67 -2.75 -6.65
CA LYS A 230 14.83 -1.84 -6.60
C LYS A 230 14.41 -0.36 -6.57
N VAL A 231 13.42 0.03 -7.37
CA VAL A 231 12.93 1.41 -7.40
C VAL A 231 12.51 1.93 -6.02
N ARG A 232 11.77 1.16 -5.23
CA ARG A 232 11.35 1.55 -3.87
C ARG A 232 12.54 1.63 -2.92
N LYS A 233 13.48 0.69 -3.05
CA LYS A 233 14.72 0.68 -2.25
C LYS A 233 15.61 1.87 -2.56
N GLU A 234 15.78 2.23 -3.83
CA GLU A 234 16.61 3.38 -4.23
C GLU A 234 15.98 4.69 -3.80
N VAL A 235 14.68 4.89 -4.08
CA VAL A 235 13.98 6.11 -3.65
C VAL A 235 13.97 6.20 -2.12
N GLY A 236 13.68 5.11 -1.42
CA GLY A 236 13.54 5.09 0.04
C GLY A 236 14.80 5.44 0.84
N LYS A 237 16.01 5.37 0.25
CA LYS A 237 17.28 5.71 0.93
C LYS A 237 17.33 7.13 1.47
N GLU A 238 16.65 8.05 0.80
CA GLU A 238 16.66 9.48 1.14
C GLU A 238 15.53 9.87 2.11
N TRP A 239 14.68 8.92 2.52
CA TRP A 239 13.45 9.19 3.26
C TRP A 239 13.47 8.59 4.66
N ASN A 240 13.29 9.47 5.65
CA ASN A 240 13.26 9.15 7.07
C ASN A 240 11.84 8.97 7.60
N ASN A 241 11.66 8.06 8.54
CA ASN A 241 10.41 7.98 9.32
C ASN A 241 10.48 8.96 10.49
N PRO A 242 9.44 9.76 10.75
CA PRO A 242 9.42 10.70 11.88
C PRO A 242 9.39 9.96 13.21
N SER A 243 10.03 10.52 14.24
CA SER A 243 10.28 9.90 15.53
C SER A 243 9.05 9.87 16.44
N THR A 244 8.87 8.83 17.26
CA THR A 244 7.85 8.82 18.33
C THR A 244 8.34 9.45 19.63
N ASN A 245 9.61 9.90 19.69
CA ASN A 245 10.15 10.57 20.86
C ASN A 245 9.71 12.04 20.86
N SER A 246 8.92 12.44 21.87
CA SER A 246 8.39 13.80 22.01
C SER A 246 9.45 14.90 22.18
N LYS A 247 10.72 14.53 22.40
CA LYS A 247 11.86 15.47 22.44
C LYS A 247 12.54 15.65 21.08
N SER A 248 12.20 14.83 20.09
CA SER A 248 12.79 14.91 18.75
C SER A 248 12.22 16.07 17.95
N LYS A 249 13.01 16.62 17.04
CA LYS A 249 12.55 17.69 16.13
C LYS A 249 11.59 17.18 15.07
N ASP A 250 11.68 15.90 14.73
CA ASP A 250 10.78 15.17 13.86
C ASP A 250 9.72 14.36 14.64
N TYR A 251 9.25 14.87 15.79
CA TYR A 251 8.25 14.17 16.59
C TYR A 251 6.92 14.00 15.85
N PHE A 252 6.44 12.76 15.80
CA PHE A 252 5.13 12.36 15.29
C PHE A 252 4.20 12.00 16.45
N ASP A 253 3.13 12.76 16.62
CA ASP A 253 2.06 12.46 17.57
C ASP A 253 1.16 11.32 17.04
N VAL A 254 1.56 10.08 17.35
CA VAL A 254 0.87 8.85 16.94
C VAL A 254 -0.60 8.85 17.36
N LYS A 255 -0.88 9.21 18.62
CA LYS A 255 -2.25 9.22 19.16
C LYS A 255 -3.07 10.35 18.53
N GLY A 256 -2.44 11.51 18.33
CA GLY A 256 -3.07 12.61 17.60
C GLY A 256 -3.41 12.25 16.17
N SER A 257 -2.53 11.54 15.46
CA SER A 257 -2.73 11.10 14.08
C SER A 257 -3.97 10.20 13.96
N GLU A 258 -4.08 9.17 14.79
CA GLU A 258 -5.25 8.29 14.83
C GLU A 258 -6.54 9.04 15.17
N ASN A 259 -6.52 9.92 16.17
CA ASN A 259 -7.68 10.73 16.55
C ASN A 259 -8.11 11.68 15.42
N ARG A 260 -7.17 12.31 14.72
CA ARG A 260 -7.48 13.19 13.59
C ARG A 260 -8.05 12.41 12.42
N ALA A 261 -7.52 11.23 12.11
CA ALA A 261 -8.07 10.35 11.07
C ALA A 261 -9.52 9.96 11.39
N ASN A 262 -9.79 9.47 12.61
CA ASN A 262 -11.15 9.13 13.02
C ASN A 262 -12.09 10.34 13.05
N LYS A 263 -11.61 11.52 13.46
CA LYS A 263 -12.39 12.76 13.38
C LYS A 263 -12.78 13.08 11.94
N ARG A 264 -11.85 12.98 10.98
CA ARG A 264 -12.11 13.23 9.56
C ARG A 264 -13.18 12.30 8.99
N LEU A 265 -13.34 11.08 9.51
CA LEU A 265 -14.41 10.17 9.07
C LEU A 265 -15.81 10.59 9.56
N GLY A 266 -15.89 11.32 10.68
CA GLY A 266 -17.14 11.78 11.26
C GLY A 266 -17.56 13.21 10.88
N GLU A 267 -16.72 13.92 10.13
CA GLU A 267 -16.99 15.24 9.53
C GLU A 267 -17.76 15.12 8.22
#